data_AF-A0A842F225-F1
#
_entry.id   AF-A0A842F225-F1
#
_cell.length_a   1.000
_cell.length_b   1.000
_cell.length_c   1.000
_cell.angle_alpha   90.00
_cell.angle_beta   90.00
_cell.angle_gamma   90.00
#
_symmetry.space_group_name_H-M   'P 1'
#
loop_
_entity.id
_entity.type
_entity.pdbx_description
1 polymer ?
#
loop_
_entity_poly.entity_id
_entity_poly.type
_entity_poly.pdbx_seq_one_letter_code
_entity_poly.pdbx_strand_id
1 'polypeptide(L)'
;MQTLLLFIFSGALQIAIFVICSDVIAQRVLTKREILYISILLWLIGIPLLLTVQYFSLIVVIGVLALVFKWKKKTWVQAITISIIPILLMVLGNYIFEFLFIIIFGGSNARYVGDIFYILLSSFLIFILVFGLSHLINKVFQSQIYKNMSKQSGYLLAMLLIITAVTIYIFIYIGATYNFSNDIIVANAYLFVIFILAILMIFSIVYYTSKQQNKVMKQRIELKALADYITSIETISSDMSQFKHDYINILSSLHGYIEQGDTLQLKTYFKNTITPLKTNLTNNQNQLATLQKINNLTFRATLNTLFTKAKQKRIDLQLEITDHFQMTDEQCTIIEIQLAELINQHQNTKLKLNLTPSGIERMSSE
;
A
#
# COMPACT_ATOMS: atom_id res chain seq x y z
N MET A 1 -7.80 -9.37 -53.50
CA MET A 1 -8.25 -8.08 -52.96
C MET A 1 -9.15 -8.26 -51.75
N GLN A 2 -10.29 -8.95 -51.86
CA GLN A 2 -11.22 -9.13 -50.74
C GLN A 2 -10.61 -9.84 -49.52
N THR A 3 -9.84 -10.91 -49.73
CA THR A 3 -9.13 -11.64 -48.65
C THR A 3 -8.10 -10.79 -47.90
N LEU A 4 -7.39 -9.91 -48.62
CA LEU A 4 -6.40 -9.01 -48.03
C LEU A 4 -7.05 -7.89 -47.22
N LEU A 5 -8.19 -7.36 -47.67
CA LEU A 5 -8.96 -6.36 -46.94
C LEU A 5 -9.54 -6.97 -45.65
N LEU A 6 -10.06 -8.20 -45.72
CA LEU A 6 -10.55 -8.94 -44.55
C LEU A 6 -9.44 -9.24 -43.55
N PHE A 7 -8.23 -9.56 -44.01
CA PHE A 7 -7.06 -9.75 -43.17
C PHE A 7 -6.66 -8.46 -42.44
N ILE A 8 -6.65 -7.33 -43.15
CA ILE A 8 -6.34 -6.03 -42.55
C ILE A 8 -7.40 -5.63 -41.50
N PHE A 9 -8.67 -5.93 -41.79
CA PHE A 9 -9.78 -5.66 -40.89
C PHE A 9 -9.75 -6.55 -39.63
N SER A 10 -9.47 -7.85 -39.78
CA SER A 10 -9.34 -8.76 -38.63
C SER A 10 -8.18 -8.37 -37.72
N GLY A 11 -7.05 -7.95 -38.32
CA GLY A 11 -5.91 -7.39 -37.57
C GLY A 11 -6.29 -6.13 -36.77
N ALA A 12 -7.12 -5.24 -37.33
CA ALA A 12 -7.63 -4.07 -36.62
C ALA A 12 -8.44 -4.45 -35.38
N LEU A 13 -9.35 -5.40 -35.52
CA LEU A 13 -10.18 -5.89 -34.42
C LEU A 13 -9.34 -6.54 -33.32
N GLN A 14 -8.40 -7.41 -33.68
CA GLN A 14 -7.54 -8.08 -32.71
C GLN A 14 -6.66 -7.08 -31.94
N ILE A 15 -6.10 -6.07 -32.61
CA ILE A 15 -5.30 -5.02 -31.94
C ILE A 15 -6.19 -4.18 -31.01
N ALA A 16 -7.41 -3.85 -31.42
CA ALA A 16 -8.34 -3.13 -30.56
C ALA A 16 -8.69 -3.93 -29.30
N ILE A 17 -9.01 -5.23 -29.45
CA ILE A 17 -9.24 -6.15 -28.33
C ILE A 17 -8.02 -6.18 -27.41
N PHE A 18 -6.83 -6.31 -27.97
CA PHE A 18 -5.58 -6.36 -27.21
C PHE A 18 -5.36 -5.12 -26.34
N VAL A 19 -5.52 -3.91 -26.91
CA VAL A 19 -5.36 -2.66 -26.16
C VAL A 19 -6.42 -2.50 -25.07
N ILE A 20 -7.69 -2.80 -25.39
CA ILE A 20 -8.80 -2.69 -24.43
C ILE A 20 -8.56 -3.62 -23.25
N CYS A 21 -8.22 -4.89 -23.50
CA CYS A 21 -7.97 -5.87 -22.46
C CYS A 21 -6.75 -5.51 -21.62
N SER A 22 -5.68 -5.00 -22.25
CA SER A 22 -4.51 -4.47 -21.54
C SER A 22 -4.87 -3.34 -20.59
N ASP A 23 -5.70 -2.38 -21.03
CA ASP A 23 -6.15 -1.27 -20.18
C ASP A 23 -7.04 -1.74 -19.01
N VAL A 24 -7.91 -2.73 -19.24
CA VAL A 24 -8.72 -3.35 -18.17
C VAL A 24 -7.82 -3.93 -17.08
N ILE A 25 -6.76 -4.65 -17.45
CA ILE A 25 -5.78 -5.19 -16.48
C ILE A 25 -4.99 -4.07 -15.83
N ALA A 26 -4.69 -3.00 -16.57
CA ALA A 26 -3.97 -1.83 -16.05
C ALA A 26 -4.74 -0.99 -15.02
N GLN A 27 -6.02 -1.33 -14.75
CA GLN A 27 -6.97 -0.60 -13.91
C GLN A 27 -7.53 0.66 -14.59
N ARG A 28 -7.75 0.60 -15.91
CA ARG A 28 -8.35 1.69 -16.71
C ARG A 28 -7.60 3.02 -16.59
N VAL A 29 -6.30 2.96 -16.83
CA VAL A 29 -5.40 4.12 -16.71
C VAL A 29 -5.45 4.97 -17.99
N LEU A 30 -5.82 4.37 -19.12
CA LEU A 30 -5.95 5.06 -20.39
C LEU A 30 -7.35 5.67 -20.54
N THR A 31 -7.42 6.86 -21.13
CA THR A 31 -8.70 7.44 -21.53
C THR A 31 -9.25 6.78 -22.80
N LYS A 32 -10.56 6.87 -23.04
CA LYS A 32 -11.17 6.31 -24.28
C LYS A 32 -10.51 6.82 -25.57
N ARG A 33 -10.05 8.08 -25.58
CA ARG A 33 -9.33 8.68 -26.71
C ARG A 33 -7.93 8.10 -26.87
N GLU A 34 -7.21 7.90 -25.76
CA GLU A 34 -5.88 7.28 -25.77
C GLU A 34 -5.95 5.83 -26.25
N ILE A 35 -6.93 5.04 -25.80
CA ILE A 35 -7.15 3.67 -26.29
C ILE A 35 -7.28 3.69 -27.82
N LEU A 36 -8.11 4.58 -28.36
CA LEU A 36 -8.32 4.71 -29.80
C LEU A 36 -7.02 5.09 -30.53
N TYR A 37 -6.29 6.10 -30.05
CA TYR A 37 -5.02 6.51 -30.65
C TYR A 37 -3.95 5.42 -30.60
N ILE A 38 -3.85 4.69 -29.49
CA ILE A 38 -2.90 3.59 -29.31
C ILE A 38 -3.28 2.42 -30.23
N SER A 39 -4.57 2.08 -30.34
CA SER A 39 -5.04 1.04 -31.27
C SER A 39 -4.72 1.38 -32.72
N ILE A 40 -4.93 2.64 -33.14
CA ILE A 40 -4.58 3.09 -34.50
C ILE A 40 -3.06 3.04 -34.71
N LEU A 41 -2.27 3.51 -33.74
CA LEU A 41 -0.81 3.49 -33.81
C LEU A 41 -0.28 2.06 -33.95
N LEU A 42 -0.77 1.14 -33.12
CA LEU A 42 -0.35 -0.26 -33.17
C LEU A 42 -0.83 -0.96 -34.43
N TRP A 43 -1.97 -0.58 -34.99
CA TRP A 43 -2.45 -1.11 -36.25
C TRP A 43 -1.60 -0.64 -37.44
N LEU A 44 -1.26 0.65 -37.48
CA LEU A 44 -0.38 1.24 -38.50
C LEU A 44 1.03 0.67 -38.47
N ILE A 45 1.55 0.35 -37.28
CA ILE A 45 2.87 -0.25 -37.12
C ILE A 45 2.81 -1.76 -37.34
N GLY A 46 1.84 -2.43 -36.72
CA GLY A 46 1.76 -3.88 -36.60
C GLY A 46 1.44 -4.59 -37.91
N ILE A 47 0.49 -4.09 -38.71
CA ILE A 47 0.08 -4.79 -39.94
C ILE A 47 1.19 -4.77 -41.01
N PRO A 48 1.83 -3.64 -41.33
CA PRO A 48 2.94 -3.64 -42.28
C PRO A 48 4.13 -4.48 -41.82
N LEU A 49 4.43 -4.46 -40.51
CA LEU A 49 5.46 -5.32 -39.92
C LEU A 49 5.10 -6.80 -40.02
N LEU A 50 3.83 -7.17 -39.87
CA LEU A 50 3.39 -8.54 -40.04
C LEU A 50 3.57 -9.00 -41.50
N LEU A 51 3.29 -8.15 -42.48
CA LEU A 51 3.49 -8.50 -43.89
C LEU A 51 4.98 -8.66 -44.28
N THR A 52 5.89 -8.00 -43.56
CA THR A 52 7.34 -7.99 -43.89
C THR A 52 8.16 -8.95 -43.03
N VAL A 53 8.00 -8.89 -41.71
CA VAL A 53 8.77 -9.65 -40.71
C VAL A 53 7.92 -10.73 -40.04
N GLN A 54 6.69 -10.96 -40.51
CA GLN A 54 5.79 -12.02 -40.05
C GLN A 54 5.56 -11.97 -38.53
N TYR A 55 5.86 -13.06 -37.84
CA TYR A 55 5.57 -13.25 -36.42
C TYR A 55 6.38 -12.29 -35.52
N PHE A 56 7.54 -11.81 -35.96
CA PHE A 56 8.38 -10.88 -35.16
C PHE A 56 7.69 -9.54 -34.89
N SER A 57 6.64 -9.20 -35.65
CA SER A 57 5.78 -8.03 -35.39
C SER A 57 5.18 -8.02 -33.97
N LEU A 58 4.94 -9.20 -33.38
CA LEU A 58 4.40 -9.33 -32.01
C LEU A 58 5.33 -8.72 -30.95
N ILE A 59 6.64 -8.87 -31.11
CA ILE A 59 7.63 -8.33 -30.16
C ILE A 59 7.57 -6.80 -30.15
N VAL A 60 7.45 -6.20 -31.34
CA VAL A 60 7.34 -4.75 -31.50
C VAL A 60 6.03 -4.24 -30.88
N VAL A 61 4.91 -4.92 -31.15
CA VAL A 61 3.59 -4.56 -30.62
C VAL A 61 3.56 -4.63 -29.08
N ILE A 62 4.15 -5.69 -28.49
CA ILE A 62 4.31 -5.81 -27.02
C ILE A 62 5.21 -4.69 -26.48
N GLY A 63 6.35 -4.43 -27.13
CA GLY A 63 7.30 -3.42 -26.70
C GLY A 63 6.71 -2.02 -26.67
N VAL A 64 5.97 -1.65 -27.72
CA VAL A 64 5.30 -0.34 -27.81
C VAL A 64 4.25 -0.19 -26.70
N LEU A 65 3.43 -1.20 -26.45
CA LEU A 65 2.46 -1.16 -25.34
C LEU A 65 3.10 -1.09 -23.96
N ALA A 66 4.19 -1.83 -23.75
CA ALA A 66 4.95 -1.76 -22.50
C ALA A 66 5.51 -0.34 -22.28
N LEU A 67 6.01 0.31 -23.33
CA LEU A 67 6.48 1.70 -23.26
C LEU A 67 5.34 2.68 -22.95
N VAL A 68 4.16 2.50 -23.54
CA VAL A 68 2.98 3.32 -23.23
C VAL A 68 2.58 3.21 -21.76
N PHE A 69 2.51 1.99 -21.21
CA PHE A 69 2.21 1.81 -19.79
C PHE A 69 3.32 2.33 -18.88
N LYS A 70 4.58 2.25 -19.33
CA LYS A 70 5.70 2.86 -18.63
C LYS A 70 5.58 4.38 -18.57
N TRP A 71 5.17 5.02 -19.67
CA TRP A 71 4.90 6.46 -19.72
C TRP A 71 3.77 6.86 -18.77
N LYS A 72 2.77 5.99 -18.59
CA LYS A 72 1.70 6.12 -17.58
C LYS A 72 2.14 5.76 -16.14
N LYS A 73 3.43 5.87 -15.83
CA LYS A 73 4.04 5.70 -14.50
C LYS A 73 3.90 4.30 -13.88
N LYS A 74 3.58 3.25 -14.66
CA LYS A 74 3.68 1.87 -14.16
C LYS A 74 5.16 1.46 -13.99
N THR A 75 5.43 0.53 -13.09
CA THR A 75 6.78 -0.06 -12.97
C THR A 75 7.09 -0.91 -14.20
N TRP A 76 8.38 -1.16 -14.50
CA TRP A 76 8.77 -1.98 -15.65
C TRP A 76 8.15 -3.38 -15.59
N VAL A 77 8.17 -4.01 -14.41
CA VAL A 77 7.53 -5.30 -14.16
C VAL A 77 6.04 -5.25 -14.52
N GLN A 78 5.30 -4.28 -13.99
CA GLN A 78 3.87 -4.14 -14.28
C GLN A 78 3.58 -3.89 -15.76
N ALA A 79 4.33 -2.98 -16.40
CA ALA A 79 4.14 -2.64 -17.80
C ALA A 79 4.34 -3.87 -18.72
N ILE A 80 5.36 -4.68 -18.45
CA ILE A 80 5.63 -5.92 -19.19
C ILE A 80 4.52 -6.95 -18.94
N THR A 81 4.16 -7.18 -17.67
CA THR A 81 3.10 -8.17 -17.34
C THR A 81 1.75 -7.82 -17.95
N ILE A 82 1.37 -6.53 -17.90
CA ILE A 82 0.10 -6.03 -18.46
C ILE A 82 0.06 -6.18 -19.98
N SER A 83 1.22 -6.09 -20.65
CA SER A 83 1.31 -6.20 -22.11
C SER A 83 1.35 -7.66 -22.60
N ILE A 84 1.92 -8.58 -21.81
CA ILE A 84 2.05 -10.00 -22.20
C ILE A 84 0.77 -10.80 -21.92
N ILE A 85 0.14 -10.59 -20.75
CA ILE A 85 -1.01 -11.41 -20.32
C ILE A 85 -2.16 -11.42 -21.35
N PRO A 86 -2.62 -10.27 -21.90
CA PRO A 86 -3.73 -10.26 -22.86
C PRO A 86 -3.41 -11.01 -24.16
N ILE A 87 -2.17 -10.98 -24.65
CA ILE A 87 -1.77 -11.77 -25.82
C ILE A 87 -1.86 -13.26 -25.52
N LEU A 88 -1.37 -13.70 -24.36
CA LEU A 88 -1.49 -15.09 -23.95
C LEU A 88 -2.96 -15.52 -23.89
N LEU A 89 -3.83 -14.68 -23.32
CA LEU A 89 -5.27 -14.95 -23.27
C LEU A 89 -5.91 -14.99 -24.66
N MET A 90 -5.49 -14.12 -25.59
CA MET A 90 -5.97 -14.13 -26.97
C MET A 90 -5.56 -15.39 -27.71
N VAL A 91 -4.31 -15.83 -27.55
CA VAL A 91 -3.82 -17.09 -28.14
C VAL A 91 -4.63 -18.28 -27.61
N LEU A 92 -4.89 -18.33 -26.30
CA LEU A 92 -5.74 -19.37 -25.71
C LEU A 92 -7.18 -19.28 -26.21
N GLY A 93 -7.73 -18.07 -26.32
CA GLY A 93 -9.06 -17.84 -26.88
C GLY A 93 -9.18 -18.35 -28.32
N ASN A 94 -8.15 -18.14 -29.15
CA ASN A 94 -8.09 -18.66 -30.51
C ASN A 94 -8.13 -20.19 -30.53
N TYR A 95 -7.26 -20.86 -29.75
CA TYR A 95 -7.23 -22.33 -29.71
C TYR A 95 -8.55 -22.93 -29.19
N ILE A 96 -9.16 -22.32 -28.16
CA ILE A 96 -10.46 -22.74 -27.64
C ILE A 96 -11.54 -22.59 -28.71
N PHE A 97 -11.56 -21.46 -29.40
CA PHE A 97 -12.52 -21.21 -30.48
C PHE A 97 -12.34 -22.21 -31.63
N GLU A 98 -11.11 -22.44 -32.08
CA GLU A 98 -10.80 -23.42 -33.12
C GLU A 98 -11.27 -24.83 -32.75
N PHE A 99 -11.02 -25.24 -31.50
CA PHE A 99 -11.45 -26.55 -30.99
C PHE A 99 -12.98 -26.68 -30.95
N LEU A 100 -13.69 -25.69 -30.41
CA LEU A 100 -15.15 -25.69 -30.35
C LEU A 100 -15.77 -25.68 -31.75
N PHE A 101 -15.19 -24.92 -32.67
CA PHE A 101 -15.68 -24.81 -34.04
C PHE A 101 -15.59 -26.16 -34.78
N ILE A 102 -14.49 -26.89 -34.61
CA ILE A 102 -14.32 -28.23 -35.20
C ILE A 102 -15.38 -29.21 -34.68
N ILE A 103 -15.67 -29.20 -33.37
CA ILE A 103 -16.67 -30.09 -32.76
C ILE A 103 -18.08 -29.82 -33.28
N ILE A 104 -18.45 -28.54 -33.40
CA ILE A 104 -19.83 -28.14 -33.75
C ILE A 104 -20.10 -28.30 -35.25
N PHE A 105 -19.14 -27.91 -36.09
CA PHE A 105 -19.33 -27.85 -37.55
C PHE A 105 -18.69 -28.99 -38.33
N GLY A 106 -17.97 -29.91 -37.66
CA GLY A 106 -17.53 -31.19 -38.23
C GLY A 106 -16.55 -31.10 -39.42
N GLY A 107 -15.82 -29.99 -39.58
CA GLY A 107 -14.90 -29.78 -40.69
C GLY A 107 -13.67 -28.95 -40.31
N SER A 108 -12.60 -29.01 -41.12
CA SER A 108 -11.41 -28.19 -40.91
C SER A 108 -11.69 -26.72 -41.22
N ASN A 109 -11.18 -25.83 -40.36
CA ASN A 109 -11.37 -24.38 -40.44
C ASN A 109 -10.96 -23.77 -41.79
N ALA A 110 -10.08 -24.46 -42.54
CA ALA A 110 -9.56 -24.04 -43.84
C ALA A 110 -10.64 -23.68 -44.88
N ARG A 111 -11.86 -24.24 -44.77
CA ARG A 111 -12.99 -23.89 -45.66
C ARG A 111 -13.63 -22.53 -45.36
N TYR A 112 -13.42 -21.99 -44.16
CA TYR A 112 -14.11 -20.79 -43.65
C TYR A 112 -13.17 -19.60 -43.36
N VAL A 113 -11.85 -19.75 -43.56
CA VAL A 113 -10.83 -18.70 -43.30
C VAL A 113 -11.07 -17.41 -44.10
N GLY A 114 -11.83 -17.47 -45.19
CA GLY A 114 -12.20 -16.30 -46.02
C GLY A 114 -13.60 -15.72 -45.76
N ASP A 115 -14.38 -16.30 -44.84
CA ASP A 115 -15.74 -15.87 -44.58
C ASP A 115 -15.79 -14.74 -43.54
N ILE A 116 -16.46 -13.64 -43.90
CA ILE A 116 -16.70 -12.49 -43.00
C ILE A 116 -17.41 -12.95 -41.73
N PHE A 117 -18.37 -13.87 -41.85
CA PHE A 117 -19.14 -14.34 -40.72
C PHE A 117 -18.24 -15.05 -39.69
N TYR A 118 -17.34 -15.91 -40.16
CA TYR A 118 -16.36 -16.60 -39.32
C TYR A 118 -15.42 -15.63 -38.60
N ILE A 119 -14.89 -14.62 -39.31
CA ILE A 119 -13.99 -13.63 -38.74
C ILE A 119 -14.67 -12.78 -37.65
N LEU A 120 -15.91 -12.35 -37.89
CA LEU A 120 -16.66 -11.57 -36.91
C LEU A 120 -17.05 -12.40 -35.69
N LEU A 121 -17.53 -13.63 -35.91
CA LEU A 121 -17.93 -14.54 -34.84
C LEU A 121 -16.74 -14.91 -33.93
N SER A 122 -15.61 -15.28 -34.54
CA SER A 122 -14.37 -15.60 -33.81
C SER A 122 -13.91 -14.40 -32.98
N SER A 123 -13.76 -13.23 -33.60
CA SER A 123 -13.31 -12.01 -32.93
C SER A 123 -14.24 -11.61 -31.77
N PHE A 124 -15.56 -11.77 -31.95
CA PHE A 124 -16.54 -11.46 -30.92
C PHE A 124 -16.44 -12.41 -29.70
N LEU A 125 -16.34 -13.71 -29.94
CA LEU A 125 -16.19 -14.70 -28.87
C LEU A 125 -14.87 -14.55 -28.11
N ILE A 126 -13.77 -14.30 -28.84
CA ILE A 126 -12.47 -14.02 -28.23
C ILE A 126 -12.56 -12.75 -27.38
N PHE A 127 -13.22 -11.69 -27.87
CA PHE A 127 -13.41 -10.48 -27.09
C PHE A 127 -14.13 -10.76 -25.78
N ILE A 128 -15.25 -11.48 -25.80
CA ILE A 128 -16.02 -11.82 -24.58
C ILE A 128 -15.15 -12.59 -23.58
N LEU A 129 -14.45 -13.63 -24.06
CA LEU A 129 -13.61 -14.48 -23.23
C LEU A 129 -12.46 -13.68 -22.60
N VAL A 130 -11.68 -12.99 -23.43
CA VAL A 130 -10.48 -12.26 -22.99
C VAL A 130 -10.87 -11.07 -22.11
N PHE A 131 -11.96 -10.37 -22.42
CA PHE A 131 -12.47 -9.27 -21.60
C PHE A 131 -12.92 -9.76 -20.22
N GLY A 132 -13.67 -10.87 -20.16
CA GLY A 132 -14.09 -11.49 -18.90
C GLY A 132 -12.91 -11.92 -18.02
N LEU A 133 -11.94 -12.63 -18.61
CA LEU A 133 -10.72 -13.04 -17.90
C LEU A 133 -9.87 -11.83 -17.47
N SER A 134 -9.74 -10.81 -18.31
CA SER A 134 -9.02 -9.57 -17.97
C SER A 134 -9.63 -8.87 -16.76
N HIS A 135 -10.96 -8.90 -16.63
CA HIS A 135 -11.65 -8.35 -15.46
C HIS A 135 -11.36 -9.16 -14.18
N LEU A 136 -11.33 -10.49 -14.27
CA LEU A 136 -10.94 -11.35 -13.13
C LEU A 136 -9.50 -11.09 -12.71
N ILE A 137 -8.58 -10.98 -13.66
CA ILE A 137 -7.17 -10.70 -13.39
C ILE A 137 -7.01 -9.30 -12.77
N ASN A 138 -7.74 -8.30 -13.27
CA ASN A 138 -7.74 -6.96 -12.68
C ASN A 138 -8.16 -6.99 -11.19
N LYS A 139 -9.20 -7.76 -10.83
CA LYS A 139 -9.59 -7.93 -9.42
C LYS A 139 -8.44 -8.47 -8.58
N VAL A 140 -7.65 -9.40 -9.10
CA VAL A 140 -6.50 -9.91 -8.35
C VAL A 140 -5.35 -8.90 -8.29
N PHE A 141 -5.09 -8.14 -9.36
CA PHE A 141 -4.09 -7.06 -9.36
C PHE A 141 -4.47 -5.92 -8.40
N GLN A 142 -5.76 -5.70 -8.14
CA GLN A 142 -6.24 -4.73 -7.16
C GLN A 142 -6.16 -5.24 -5.72
N SER A 143 -6.12 -6.55 -5.52
CA SER A 143 -6.01 -7.16 -4.20
C SER A 143 -4.79 -6.61 -3.44
N GLN A 144 -4.97 -6.39 -2.14
CA GLN A 144 -3.89 -6.00 -1.21
C GLN A 144 -2.68 -6.94 -1.32
N ILE A 145 -2.93 -8.18 -1.74
CA ILE A 145 -1.93 -9.24 -1.89
C ILE A 145 -0.97 -8.96 -3.05
N TYR A 146 -1.47 -8.44 -4.18
CA TYR A 146 -0.61 -8.04 -5.29
C TYR A 146 0.12 -6.72 -5.00
N LYS A 147 -0.55 -5.77 -4.33
CA LYS A 147 0.10 -4.50 -3.92
C LYS A 147 1.25 -4.73 -2.95
N ASN A 148 1.11 -5.69 -2.04
CA ASN A 148 2.14 -6.06 -1.08
C ASN A 148 3.11 -7.12 -1.62
N MET A 149 3.00 -7.48 -2.90
CA MET A 149 3.92 -8.42 -3.52
C MET A 149 5.34 -7.86 -3.48
N SER A 150 6.30 -8.67 -3.05
CA SER A 150 7.70 -8.26 -3.05
C SER A 150 8.18 -8.01 -4.49
N LYS A 151 9.18 -7.13 -4.65
CA LYS A 151 9.77 -6.86 -5.97
C LYS A 151 10.29 -8.15 -6.62
N GLN A 152 10.86 -9.07 -5.83
CA GLN A 152 11.41 -10.34 -6.29
C GLN A 152 10.35 -11.28 -6.89
N SER A 153 9.20 -11.46 -6.23
CA SER A 153 8.12 -12.29 -6.79
C SER A 153 7.50 -11.67 -8.03
N GLY A 154 7.48 -10.34 -8.13
CA GLY A 154 7.10 -9.65 -9.37
C GLY A 154 8.03 -9.93 -10.54
N TYR A 155 9.35 -9.90 -10.31
CA TYR A 155 10.33 -10.26 -11.34
C TYR A 155 10.21 -11.73 -11.76
N LEU A 156 10.00 -12.66 -10.81
CA LEU A 156 9.79 -14.08 -11.12
C LEU A 156 8.54 -14.29 -11.99
N LEU A 157 7.43 -13.61 -11.67
CA LEU A 157 6.21 -13.67 -12.47
C LEU A 157 6.43 -13.12 -13.88
N ALA A 158 7.11 -11.96 -14.02
CA ALA A 158 7.40 -11.37 -15.32
C ALA A 158 8.33 -12.25 -16.16
N MET A 159 9.39 -12.82 -15.56
CA MET A 159 10.30 -13.75 -16.23
C MET A 159 9.57 -14.98 -16.74
N LEU A 160 8.70 -15.59 -15.93
CA LEU A 160 7.89 -16.72 -16.34
C LEU A 160 6.99 -16.36 -17.53
N LEU A 161 6.30 -15.22 -17.47
CA LEU A 161 5.43 -14.76 -18.56
C LEU A 161 6.20 -14.48 -19.85
N ILE A 162 7.42 -13.96 -19.76
CA ILE A 162 8.29 -13.78 -20.92
C ILE A 162 8.69 -15.15 -21.49
N ILE A 163 9.13 -16.09 -20.64
CA ILE A 163 9.50 -17.44 -21.07
C ILE A 163 8.32 -18.12 -21.76
N THR A 164 7.11 -18.04 -21.19
CA THR A 164 5.92 -18.62 -21.83
C THR A 164 5.59 -17.92 -23.14
N ALA A 165 5.66 -16.59 -23.22
CA ALA A 165 5.43 -15.89 -24.48
C ALA A 165 6.44 -16.30 -25.57
N VAL A 166 7.72 -16.45 -25.20
CA VAL A 166 8.79 -16.86 -26.11
C VAL A 166 8.63 -18.31 -26.56
N THR A 167 8.29 -19.24 -25.67
CA THR A 167 8.09 -20.64 -26.05
C THR A 167 6.90 -20.78 -27.00
N ILE A 168 5.79 -20.11 -26.69
CA ILE A 168 4.60 -20.07 -27.54
C ILE A 168 4.93 -19.51 -28.92
N TYR A 169 5.68 -18.41 -28.96
CA TYR A 169 6.15 -17.82 -30.20
C TYR A 169 6.97 -18.81 -31.04
N ILE A 170 7.95 -19.47 -30.43
CA ILE A 170 8.79 -20.47 -31.11
C ILE A 170 7.94 -21.61 -31.67
N PHE A 171 6.97 -22.11 -30.90
CA PHE A 171 6.08 -23.19 -31.36
C PHE A 171 5.18 -22.77 -32.52
N ILE A 172 4.64 -21.55 -32.50
CA ILE A 172 3.86 -21.02 -33.62
C ILE A 172 4.74 -20.88 -34.87
N TYR A 173 5.96 -20.33 -34.73
CA TYR A 173 6.89 -20.12 -35.83
C TYR A 173 7.35 -21.45 -36.48
N ILE A 174 7.75 -22.43 -35.66
CA ILE A 174 8.15 -23.75 -36.17
C ILE A 174 6.94 -24.46 -36.81
N GLY A 175 5.76 -24.36 -36.20
CA GLY A 175 4.55 -24.96 -36.74
C GLY A 175 4.17 -24.41 -38.11
N ALA A 176 4.32 -23.11 -38.32
CA ALA A 176 4.11 -22.48 -39.61
C ALA A 176 5.17 -22.84 -40.66
N THR A 177 6.43 -23.00 -40.25
CA THR A 177 7.56 -23.28 -41.17
C THR A 177 7.58 -24.73 -41.64
N TYR A 178 7.29 -25.67 -40.74
CA TYR A 178 7.43 -27.11 -41.00
C TYR A 178 6.09 -27.83 -41.23
N ASN A 179 4.97 -27.10 -41.30
CA ASN A 179 3.62 -27.64 -41.46
C ASN A 179 3.36 -28.83 -40.53
N PHE A 180 3.34 -28.54 -39.22
CA PHE A 180 3.11 -29.57 -38.20
C PHE A 180 1.93 -30.48 -38.53
N SER A 181 2.16 -31.79 -38.38
CA SER A 181 1.08 -32.76 -38.39
C SER A 181 0.10 -32.46 -37.26
N ASN A 182 -1.15 -32.89 -37.41
CA ASN A 182 -2.18 -32.70 -36.39
C ASN A 182 -1.74 -33.21 -35.01
N ASP A 183 -0.94 -34.28 -34.95
CA ASP A 183 -0.41 -34.83 -33.70
C ASP A 183 0.53 -33.86 -32.97
N ILE A 184 1.36 -33.11 -33.70
CA ILE A 184 2.27 -32.11 -33.11
C ILE A 184 1.48 -30.88 -32.62
N ILE A 185 0.42 -30.50 -33.33
CA ILE A 185 -0.48 -29.41 -32.90
C ILE A 185 -1.17 -29.80 -31.58
N VAL A 186 -1.65 -31.04 -31.47
CA VAL A 186 -2.23 -31.59 -30.23
C VAL A 186 -1.20 -31.65 -29.10
N ALA A 187 0.02 -32.09 -29.37
CA ALA A 187 1.11 -32.08 -28.39
C ALA A 187 1.41 -30.66 -27.87
N ASN A 188 1.41 -29.66 -28.75
CA ASN A 188 1.58 -28.26 -28.36
C ASN A 188 0.43 -27.78 -27.47
N ALA A 189 -0.82 -28.16 -27.77
CA ALA A 189 -1.97 -27.83 -26.93
C ALA A 189 -1.78 -28.35 -25.49
N TYR A 190 -1.28 -29.57 -25.30
CA TYR A 190 -0.93 -30.08 -23.97
C TYR A 190 0.16 -29.26 -23.29
N LEU A 191 1.19 -28.84 -24.05
CA LEU A 191 2.28 -28.01 -23.55
C LEU A 191 1.77 -26.63 -23.07
N PHE A 192 0.84 -26.02 -23.81
CA PHE A 192 0.15 -24.80 -23.37
C PHE A 192 -0.60 -25.00 -22.05
N VAL A 193 -1.32 -26.12 -21.88
CA VAL A 193 -2.01 -26.44 -20.63
C VAL A 193 -1.03 -26.54 -19.46
N ILE A 194 0.13 -27.19 -19.66
CA ILE A 194 1.19 -27.27 -18.65
C ILE A 194 1.70 -25.88 -18.26
N PHE A 195 1.92 -24.98 -19.23
CA PHE A 195 2.34 -23.61 -18.94
C PHE A 195 1.28 -22.81 -18.17
N ILE A 196 0.01 -22.97 -18.50
CA ILE A 196 -1.09 -22.34 -17.73
C ILE A 196 -1.07 -22.84 -16.28
N LEU A 197 -0.93 -24.15 -16.08
CA LEU A 197 -0.84 -24.74 -14.75
C LEU A 197 0.38 -24.21 -13.97
N ALA A 198 1.53 -24.06 -14.63
CA ALA A 198 2.73 -23.46 -14.01
C ALA A 198 2.52 -22.00 -13.61
N ILE A 199 1.86 -21.20 -14.45
CA ILE A 199 1.49 -19.80 -14.14
C ILE A 199 0.55 -19.77 -12.93
N LEU A 200 -0.49 -20.62 -12.91
CA LEU A 200 -1.43 -20.72 -11.79
C LEU A 200 -0.75 -21.16 -10.49
N MET A 201 0.18 -22.11 -10.56
CA MET A 201 0.96 -22.58 -9.41
C MET A 201 1.81 -21.44 -8.83
N ILE A 202 2.58 -20.74 -9.67
CA ILE A 202 3.41 -19.61 -9.24
C ILE A 202 2.54 -18.50 -8.66
N PHE A 203 1.39 -18.21 -9.28
CA PHE A 203 0.44 -17.25 -8.76
C PHE A 203 -0.07 -17.63 -7.36
N SER A 204 -0.34 -18.92 -7.12
CA SER A 204 -0.72 -19.44 -5.81
C SER A 204 0.40 -19.30 -4.77
N ILE A 205 1.66 -19.60 -5.15
CA ILE A 205 2.83 -19.43 -4.28
C ILE A 205 3.01 -17.94 -3.90
N VAL A 206 2.88 -17.04 -4.87
CA VAL A 206 2.96 -15.59 -4.64
C VAL A 206 1.84 -15.13 -3.71
N TYR A 207 0.61 -15.61 -3.94
CA TYR A 207 -0.54 -15.31 -3.10
C TYR A 207 -0.31 -15.74 -1.64
N TYR A 208 0.15 -16.98 -1.44
CA TYR A 208 0.42 -17.51 -0.10
C TYR A 208 1.56 -16.76 0.59
N THR A 209 2.66 -16.50 -0.13
CA THR A 209 3.83 -15.78 0.39
C THR A 209 3.48 -14.36 0.82
N SER A 210 2.72 -13.62 0.02
CA SER A 210 2.27 -12.27 0.36
C SER A 210 1.32 -12.26 1.56
N LYS A 211 0.39 -13.24 1.64
CA LYS A 211 -0.46 -13.43 2.83
C LYS A 211 0.38 -13.70 4.08
N GLN A 212 1.42 -14.51 3.97
CA GLN A 212 2.33 -14.82 5.08
C GLN A 212 3.16 -13.61 5.51
N GLN A 213 3.70 -12.84 4.56
CA GLN A 213 4.44 -11.60 4.86
C GLN A 213 3.57 -10.59 5.61
N ASN A 214 2.31 -10.43 5.21
CA ASN A 214 1.36 -9.57 5.92
C ASN A 214 1.10 -10.03 7.36
N LYS A 215 0.98 -11.34 7.60
CA LYS A 215 0.84 -11.89 8.96
C LYS A 215 2.08 -11.60 9.81
N VAL A 216 3.28 -11.85 9.26
CA VAL A 216 4.56 -11.60 9.95
C VAL A 216 4.72 -10.12 10.29
N MET A 217 4.34 -9.21 9.38
CA MET A 217 4.38 -7.77 9.63
C MET A 217 3.47 -7.42 10.82
N LYS A 218 2.21 -7.87 10.81
CA LYS A 218 1.27 -7.64 11.92
C LYS A 218 1.83 -8.12 13.26
N GLN A 219 2.38 -9.33 13.30
CA GLN A 219 3.02 -9.89 14.50
C GLN A 219 4.19 -9.02 14.97
N ARG A 220 5.00 -8.45 14.07
CA ARG A 220 6.09 -7.54 14.45
C ARG A 220 5.57 -6.24 15.08
N ILE A 221 4.49 -5.67 14.56
CA ILE A 221 3.86 -4.48 15.18
C ILE A 221 3.38 -4.82 16.58
N GLU A 222 2.65 -5.94 16.73
CA GLU A 222 2.12 -6.39 18.03
C GLU A 222 3.25 -6.63 19.04
N LEU A 223 4.33 -7.30 18.64
CA LEU A 223 5.51 -7.52 19.49
C LEU A 223 6.19 -6.22 19.90
N LYS A 224 6.29 -5.24 18.98
CA LYS A 224 6.87 -3.94 19.31
C LYS A 224 6.01 -3.18 20.33
N ALA A 225 4.69 -3.17 20.13
CA ALA A 225 3.76 -2.55 21.07
C ALA A 225 3.84 -3.20 22.46
N LEU A 226 3.99 -4.53 22.51
CA LEU A 226 4.18 -5.25 23.76
C LEU A 226 5.51 -4.89 24.44
N ALA A 227 6.60 -4.77 23.68
CA ALA A 227 7.89 -4.37 24.21
C ALA A 227 7.84 -2.95 24.81
N ASP A 228 7.25 -1.99 24.09
CA ASP A 228 7.08 -0.61 24.55
C ASP A 228 6.22 -0.55 25.84
N TYR A 229 5.20 -1.41 25.94
CA TYR A 229 4.38 -1.55 27.15
C TYR A 229 5.19 -2.11 28.34
N ILE A 230 6.00 -3.15 28.13
CA ILE A 230 6.86 -3.72 29.18
C ILE A 230 7.84 -2.66 29.70
N THR A 231 8.52 -1.93 28.80
CA THR A 231 9.44 -0.85 29.20
C THR A 231 8.73 0.24 30.00
N SER A 232 7.48 0.56 29.66
CA SER A 232 6.68 1.53 30.42
C SER A 232 6.39 1.04 31.84
N ILE A 233 6.06 -0.26 32.01
CA ILE A 233 5.84 -0.88 33.32
C ILE A 233 7.13 -0.93 34.13
N GLU A 234 8.26 -1.29 33.52
CA GLU A 234 9.57 -1.30 34.18
C GLU A 234 9.95 0.09 34.68
N THR A 235 9.70 1.12 33.88
CA THR A 235 9.93 2.52 34.27
C THR A 235 9.07 2.90 35.49
N ILE A 236 7.76 2.62 35.44
CA ILE A 236 6.84 2.88 36.57
C ILE A 236 7.27 2.10 37.82
N SER A 237 7.72 0.86 37.67
CA SER A 237 8.18 0.02 38.78
C SER A 237 9.46 0.57 39.41
N SER A 238 10.42 1.02 38.59
CA SER A 238 11.64 1.68 39.04
C SER A 238 11.32 2.96 39.80
N ASP A 239 10.47 3.83 39.24
CA ASP A 239 10.03 5.08 39.87
C ASP A 239 9.35 4.80 41.22
N MET A 240 8.53 3.75 41.31
CA MET A 240 7.87 3.35 42.56
C MET A 240 8.87 2.85 43.61
N SER A 241 9.91 2.12 43.20
CA SER A 241 10.98 1.66 44.09
C SER A 241 11.77 2.85 44.66
N GLN A 242 12.11 3.81 43.79
CA GLN A 242 12.78 5.05 44.20
C GLN A 242 11.91 5.87 45.17
N PHE A 243 10.62 6.04 44.85
CA PHE A 243 9.67 6.71 45.74
C PHE A 243 9.59 6.04 47.12
N LYS A 244 9.53 4.70 47.17
CA LYS A 244 9.54 3.95 48.43
C LYS A 244 10.82 4.18 49.23
N HIS A 245 11.98 4.15 48.59
CA HIS A 245 13.26 4.39 49.24
C HIS A 245 13.32 5.80 49.86
N ASP A 246 12.92 6.81 49.09
CA ASP A 246 12.89 8.20 49.56
C ASP A 246 11.92 8.37 50.73
N TYR A 247 10.76 7.69 50.69
CA TYR A 247 9.79 7.67 51.78
C TYR A 247 10.37 7.06 53.06
N ILE A 248 11.08 5.93 52.96
CA ILE A 248 11.74 5.29 54.11
C ILE A 248 12.77 6.24 54.72
N ASN A 249 13.60 6.91 53.91
CA ASN A 249 14.61 7.84 54.40
C ASN A 249 14.01 9.04 55.14
N ILE A 250 12.86 9.56 54.67
CA ILE A 250 12.13 10.62 55.38
C ILE A 250 11.68 10.13 56.75
N LEU A 251 11.08 8.92 56.84
CA LEU A 251 10.62 8.35 58.10
C LEU A 251 11.78 8.04 59.07
N SER A 252 12.88 7.48 58.58
CA SER A 252 14.07 7.22 59.40
C SER A 252 14.68 8.50 59.96
N SER A 253 14.74 9.56 59.14
CA SER A 253 15.23 10.87 59.59
C SER A 253 14.32 11.47 60.67
N LEU A 254 13.00 11.41 60.48
CA LEU A 254 12.02 11.86 61.48
C LEU A 254 12.15 11.07 62.80
N HIS A 255 12.27 9.75 62.72
CA HIS A 255 12.44 8.90 63.89
C HIS A 255 13.73 9.24 64.66
N GLY A 256 14.85 9.45 63.96
CA GLY A 256 16.12 9.84 64.57
C GLY A 256 16.04 11.17 65.33
N TYR A 257 15.36 12.18 64.76
CA TYR A 257 15.15 13.45 65.46
C TYR A 257 14.24 13.33 66.69
N ILE A 258 13.27 12.42 66.67
CA ILE A 258 12.38 12.17 67.81
C ILE A 258 13.14 11.49 68.96
N GLU A 259 13.90 10.43 68.67
CA GLU A 259 14.71 9.71 69.68
C GLU A 259 15.74 10.60 70.37
N GLN A 260 16.35 11.52 69.63
CA GLN A 260 17.36 12.45 70.18
C GLN A 260 16.75 13.63 70.97
N GLY A 261 15.42 13.81 70.95
CA GLY A 261 14.74 14.93 71.61
C GLY A 261 15.00 16.31 70.96
N ASP A 262 15.63 16.36 69.77
CA ASP A 262 15.97 17.63 69.09
C ASP A 262 14.78 18.18 68.30
N THR A 263 13.90 18.84 69.04
CA THR A 263 12.69 19.48 68.51
C THR A 263 12.98 20.62 67.51
N LEU A 264 14.17 21.24 67.57
CA LEU A 264 14.53 22.38 66.73
C LEU A 264 14.98 21.92 65.34
N GLN A 265 15.78 20.86 65.26
CA GLN A 265 16.13 20.22 63.99
C GLN A 265 14.93 19.54 63.31
N LEU A 266 14.07 18.86 64.09
CA LEU A 266 12.83 18.27 63.56
C LEU A 266 11.95 19.33 62.87
N LYS A 267 11.74 20.48 63.52
CA LYS A 267 10.92 21.58 63.00
C LYS A 267 11.53 22.18 61.73
N THR A 268 12.85 22.25 61.66
CA THR A 268 13.59 22.73 60.49
C THR A 268 13.48 21.75 59.31
N TYR A 269 13.67 20.46 59.56
CA TYR A 269 13.51 19.40 58.55
C TYR A 269 12.08 19.33 58.00
N PHE A 270 11.07 19.45 58.87
CA PHE A 270 9.67 19.48 58.45
C PHE A 270 9.35 20.68 57.53
N LYS A 271 9.86 21.87 57.89
CA LYS A 271 9.63 23.10 57.11
C LYS A 271 10.37 23.08 55.77
N ASN A 272 11.60 22.55 55.72
CA ASN A 272 12.45 22.63 54.54
C ASN A 272 12.31 21.44 53.59
N THR A 273 11.91 20.26 54.08
CA THR A 273 11.85 19.04 53.26
C THR A 273 10.41 18.58 53.04
N ILE A 274 9.62 18.45 54.10
CA ILE A 274 8.27 17.86 54.02
C ILE A 274 7.24 18.86 53.46
N THR A 275 7.29 20.11 53.91
CA THR A 275 6.33 21.14 53.48
C THR A 275 6.42 21.41 51.97
N PRO A 276 7.62 21.59 51.36
CA PRO A 276 7.76 21.77 49.92
C PRO A 276 7.36 20.52 49.12
N LEU A 277 7.63 19.32 49.66
CA LEU A 277 7.20 18.07 49.03
C LEU A 277 5.68 18.00 48.91
N LYS A 278 4.96 18.33 50.00
CA LYS A 278 3.50 18.37 50.03
C LYS A 278 2.95 19.39 49.02
N THR A 279 3.51 20.60 48.97
CA THR A 279 3.06 21.64 48.02
C THR A 279 3.30 21.21 46.58
N ASN A 280 4.43 20.55 46.29
CA ASN A 280 4.73 20.06 44.94
C ASN A 280 3.77 18.93 44.50
N LEU A 281 3.45 18.00 45.40
CA LEU A 281 2.48 16.93 45.13
C LEU A 281 1.07 17.47 44.89
N THR A 282 0.61 18.41 45.73
CA THR A 282 -0.71 19.04 45.57
C THR A 282 -0.78 19.92 44.32
N ASN A 283 0.28 20.67 43.99
CA ASN A 283 0.34 21.45 42.74
C ASN A 283 0.29 20.54 41.50
N ASN A 284 1.01 19.41 41.50
CA ASN A 284 0.94 18.45 40.40
C ASN A 284 -0.46 17.80 40.27
N GLN A 285 -1.11 17.47 41.39
CA GLN A 285 -2.50 16.97 41.37
C GLN A 285 -3.48 18.01 40.82
N ASN A 286 -3.33 19.28 41.21
CA ASN A 286 -4.17 20.36 40.71
C ASN A 286 -3.96 20.62 39.21
N GLN A 287 -2.71 20.57 38.72
CA GLN A 287 -2.41 20.64 37.29
C GLN A 287 -3.06 19.48 36.52
N LEU A 288 -2.96 18.26 37.04
CA LEU A 288 -3.58 17.08 36.41
C LEU A 288 -5.11 17.18 36.38
N ALA A 289 -5.73 17.62 37.48
CA ALA A 289 -7.17 17.85 37.57
C ALA A 289 -7.64 18.96 36.61
N THR A 290 -6.80 19.99 36.39
CA THR A 290 -7.08 21.05 35.43
C THR A 290 -7.08 20.50 34.00
N LEU A 291 -6.06 19.71 33.63
CA LEU A 291 -6.01 19.05 32.32
C LEU A 291 -7.14 18.03 32.11
N GLN A 292 -7.66 17.42 33.18
CA GLN A 292 -8.81 16.50 33.09
C GLN A 292 -10.11 17.19 32.66
N LYS A 293 -10.24 18.52 32.84
CA LYS A 293 -11.41 19.29 32.38
C LYS A 293 -11.50 19.42 30.85
N ILE A 294 -10.46 19.04 30.12
CA ILE A 294 -10.41 19.04 28.65
C ILE A 294 -10.98 17.72 28.14
N ASN A 295 -12.03 17.77 27.31
CA ASN A 295 -12.70 16.56 26.80
C ASN A 295 -11.95 15.82 25.67
N ASN A 296 -10.90 16.41 25.09
CA ASN A 296 -10.11 15.79 24.02
C ASN A 296 -8.86 15.06 24.59
N LEU A 297 -8.83 13.73 24.49
CA LEU A 297 -7.75 12.88 25.01
C LEU A 297 -6.40 13.16 24.34
N THR A 298 -6.39 13.34 23.02
CA THR A 298 -5.18 13.57 22.22
C THR A 298 -4.53 14.89 22.63
N PHE A 299 -5.34 15.95 22.71
CA PHE A 299 -4.86 17.26 23.13
C PHE A 299 -4.36 17.28 24.58
N ARG A 300 -5.01 16.53 25.49
CA ARG A 300 -4.51 16.33 26.86
C ARG A 300 -3.14 15.66 26.89
N ALA A 301 -2.92 14.65 26.05
CA ALA A 301 -1.62 13.99 25.95
C ALA A 301 -0.55 14.97 25.44
N THR A 302 -0.84 15.74 24.39
CA THR A 302 0.10 16.74 23.86
C THR A 302 0.44 17.81 24.90
N LEU A 303 -0.56 18.35 25.61
CA LEU A 303 -0.33 19.33 26.67
C LEU A 303 0.60 18.76 27.75
N ASN A 304 0.35 17.54 28.24
CA ASN A 304 1.24 16.89 29.22
C ASN A 304 2.69 16.78 28.73
N THR A 305 2.92 16.47 27.45
CA THR A 305 4.29 16.44 26.90
C THR A 305 4.92 17.83 26.88
N LEU A 306 4.17 18.87 26.52
CA LEU A 306 4.63 20.26 26.53
C LEU A 306 4.94 20.76 27.94
N PHE A 307 4.11 20.44 28.93
CA PHE A 307 4.39 20.73 30.34
C PHE A 307 5.65 20.04 30.84
N THR A 308 5.84 18.76 30.48
CA THR A 308 7.04 18.01 30.83
C THR A 308 8.29 18.66 30.23
N LYS A 309 8.20 19.07 28.96
CA LYS A 309 9.27 19.78 28.24
C LYS A 309 9.55 21.17 28.83
N ALA A 310 8.52 21.90 29.25
CA ALA A 310 8.65 23.18 29.94
C ALA A 310 9.37 23.02 31.30
N LYS A 311 9.00 21.99 32.08
CA LYS A 311 9.69 21.64 33.34
C LYS A 311 11.17 21.30 33.11
N GLN A 312 11.50 20.54 32.07
CA GLN A 312 12.90 20.25 31.69
C GLN A 312 13.69 21.53 31.35
N LYS A 313 13.03 22.55 30.77
CA LYS A 313 13.60 23.88 30.51
C LYS A 313 13.56 24.84 31.70
N ARG A 314 13.18 24.37 32.90
CA ARG A 314 13.02 25.20 34.13
C ARG A 314 12.02 26.35 33.96
N ILE A 315 10.98 26.14 33.15
CA ILE A 315 9.86 27.07 33.02
C ILE A 315 8.75 26.62 33.96
N ASP A 316 8.35 27.48 34.89
CA ASP A 316 7.20 27.22 35.77
C ASP A 316 5.93 27.67 35.05
N LEU A 317 5.30 26.73 34.34
CA LEU A 317 4.11 26.97 33.54
C LEU A 317 2.87 26.61 34.37
N GLN A 318 2.01 27.61 34.60
CA GLN A 318 0.73 27.45 35.28
C GLN A 318 -0.38 27.77 34.30
N LEU A 319 -1.33 26.85 34.19
CA LEU A 319 -2.37 26.90 33.19
C LEU A 319 -3.71 26.81 33.90
N GLU A 320 -4.49 27.89 33.85
CA GLU A 320 -5.84 27.94 34.41
C GLU A 320 -6.86 27.69 33.31
N ILE A 321 -7.89 26.89 33.64
CA ILE A 321 -9.02 26.58 32.76
C ILE A 321 -10.28 26.93 33.54
N THR A 322 -10.93 28.00 33.12
CA THR A 322 -12.00 28.65 33.87
C THR A 322 -13.33 27.86 33.78
N ASP A 323 -13.69 27.31 32.61
CA ASP A 323 -14.87 26.42 32.47
C ASP A 323 -14.61 25.14 31.63
N HIS A 324 -15.57 24.21 31.69
CA HIS A 324 -15.60 23.04 30.80
C HIS A 324 -15.99 23.47 29.39
N PHE A 325 -15.05 23.40 28.45
CA PHE A 325 -15.30 23.73 27.03
C PHE A 325 -14.94 22.56 26.11
N GLN A 326 -15.75 22.32 25.09
CA GLN A 326 -15.41 21.43 23.98
C GLN A 326 -14.63 22.22 22.93
N MET A 327 -13.38 21.85 22.69
CA MET A 327 -12.55 22.43 21.62
C MET A 327 -12.61 21.55 20.37
N THR A 328 -12.65 22.19 19.19
CA THR A 328 -12.48 21.53 17.90
C THR A 328 -11.01 21.16 17.66
N ASP A 329 -10.74 20.15 16.84
CA ASP A 329 -9.35 19.69 16.57
C ASP A 329 -8.46 20.81 15.99
N GLU A 330 -9.03 21.74 15.24
CA GLU A 330 -8.33 22.90 14.67
C GLU A 330 -7.89 23.88 15.77
N GLN A 331 -8.75 24.15 16.76
CA GLN A 331 -8.43 24.99 17.93
C GLN A 331 -7.35 24.34 18.80
N CYS A 332 -7.43 23.02 19.02
CA CYS A 332 -6.40 22.27 19.74
C CYS A 332 -5.02 22.44 19.08
N THR A 333 -4.96 22.31 17.75
CA THR A 333 -3.70 22.41 16.98
C THR A 333 -3.09 23.81 17.07
N ILE A 334 -3.91 24.86 17.00
CA ILE A 334 -3.44 26.25 17.13
C ILE A 334 -2.83 26.49 18.52
N ILE A 335 -3.50 26.01 19.57
CA ILE A 335 -3.02 26.14 20.95
C ILE A 335 -1.75 25.33 21.19
N GLU A 336 -1.63 24.13 20.61
CA GLU A 336 -0.40 23.33 20.66
C GLU A 336 0.80 24.08 20.06
N ILE A 337 0.61 24.70 18.89
CA ILE A 337 1.65 25.47 18.20
C ILE A 337 2.05 26.69 19.04
N GLN A 338 1.07 27.45 19.54
CA GLN A 338 1.33 28.63 20.37
C GLN A 338 2.07 28.29 21.66
N LEU A 339 1.69 27.20 22.36
CA LEU A 339 2.42 26.73 23.55
C LEU A 339 3.83 26.27 23.21
N ALA A 340 4.00 25.50 22.14
CA ALA A 340 5.30 25.00 21.73
C ALA A 340 6.26 26.14 21.38
N GLU A 341 5.75 27.19 20.73
CA GLU A 341 6.52 28.38 20.39
C GLU A 341 6.89 29.20 21.63
N LEU A 342 5.94 29.43 22.55
CA LEU A 342 6.19 30.10 23.83
C LEU A 342 7.24 29.35 24.68
N ILE A 343 7.18 28.02 24.74
CA ILE A 343 8.16 27.18 25.46
C ILE A 343 9.53 27.18 24.76
N ASN A 344 9.59 27.49 23.47
CA ASN A 344 10.85 27.62 22.73
C ASN A 344 11.50 28.99 22.85
N GLN A 345 10.71 30.05 22.95
CA GLN A 345 11.21 31.43 23.07
C GLN A 345 11.65 31.80 24.50
N HIS A 346 11.25 31.04 25.51
CA HIS A 346 11.53 31.33 26.91
C HIS A 346 12.45 30.29 27.59
N GLN A 347 13.29 30.75 28.53
CA GLN A 347 14.12 29.94 29.44
C GLN A 347 14.19 30.63 30.80
N ASN A 348 14.13 29.85 31.90
CA ASN A 348 14.17 30.36 33.28
C ASN A 348 13.10 31.46 33.60
N THR A 349 11.88 31.33 33.09
CA THR A 349 10.78 32.29 33.33
C THR A 349 9.57 31.63 33.96
N LYS A 350 8.80 32.37 34.76
CA LYS A 350 7.46 31.96 35.23
C LYS A 350 6.40 32.42 34.23
N LEU A 351 5.51 31.51 33.83
CA LEU A 351 4.45 31.79 32.86
C LEU A 351 3.09 31.36 33.39
N LYS A 352 2.22 32.34 33.65
CA LYS A 352 0.79 32.12 33.93
C LYS A 352 -0.03 32.36 32.66
N LEU A 353 -0.71 31.32 32.21
CA LEU A 353 -1.48 31.29 30.96
C LEU A 353 -2.92 30.89 31.26
N ASN A 354 -3.89 31.62 30.70
CA ASN A 354 -5.29 31.25 30.69
C ASN A 354 -5.61 30.57 29.36
N LEU A 355 -6.19 29.37 29.39
CA LEU A 355 -6.69 28.74 28.17
C LEU A 355 -8.16 29.15 27.93
N THR A 356 -8.44 29.78 26.80
CA THR A 356 -9.80 30.16 26.37
C THR A 356 -10.16 29.48 25.04
N PRO A 357 -11.45 29.37 24.67
CA PRO A 357 -11.87 28.82 23.37
C PRO A 357 -11.27 29.55 22.15
N SER A 358 -10.81 30.79 22.32
CA SER A 358 -10.18 31.63 21.30
C SER A 358 -8.64 31.53 21.26
N GLY A 359 -7.99 30.87 22.23
CA GLY A 359 -6.53 30.71 22.26
C GLY A 359 -5.94 30.85 23.67
N ILE A 360 -4.67 31.24 23.75
CA ILE A 360 -3.95 31.41 25.02
C ILE A 360 -3.84 32.89 25.34
N GLU A 361 -4.32 33.29 26.52
CA GLU A 361 -4.10 34.64 27.04
C GLU A 361 -3.03 34.62 28.13
N ARG A 362 -2.03 35.50 28.00
CA ARG A 362 -0.98 35.69 29.02
C ARG A 362 -1.53 36.54 30.15
N MET A 363 -1.58 35.98 31.37
CA MET A 363 -2.13 36.70 32.53
C MET A 363 -1.08 37.55 33.27
N SER A 364 0.21 37.22 33.17
CA SER A 364 1.36 38.03 33.61
C SER A 364 2.68 37.27 33.41
N SER A 365 3.79 38.01 33.22
CA SER A 365 5.16 37.51 33.28
C SER A 365 5.91 38.24 34.40
N GLU A 366 6.42 37.50 35.38
CA GLU A 366 7.44 37.97 36.33
C GLU A 366 8.76 37.25 36.06
#